data_AF-J9FHD0-F1
#
_entry.id   AF-J9FHD0-F1
#
_cell.length_a   1.000
_cell.length_b   1.000
_cell.length_c   1.000
_cell.angle_alpha   90.00
_cell.angle_beta   90.00
_cell.angle_gamma   90.00
#
_symmetry.space_group_name_H-M   'P 1'
#
loop_
_entity.id
_entity.type
_entity.pdbx_description
1 polymer ?
#
loop_
_entity_poly.entity_id
_entity_poly.type
_entity_poly.pdbx_seq_one_letter_code
_entity_poly.pdbx_strand_id
1 'polypeptide(L)'
;MGNAAGSIKRSKSIGTWVSSECENPFEIAFVKKERACLRESFQKLEDPKEIIGIIFVKILNDIAPELKKPFGVERSPKATMPKMPKLGGHIVRFTDCLDQLTNMIGYTENLIGAWQLARKTGRAHSKQSFLEMNQNKEKNYFAVVGNTFIDEFIPYLNGEKEEPSQDKKRVRFASTYSVTMITDVWRRFFTILVAQITESFEQERKKHNKIISQKTLTPHQLSEQNAQMNKRNWFDFVIYNVVVYKPYARSSKQRYFYCQ
;
A
#
# COMPACT_ATOMS: atom_id res chain seq x y z
N MET A 1 -42.36 41.68 15.28
CA MET A 1 -41.47 41.67 14.10
C MET A 1 -40.08 42.04 14.61
N GLY A 2 -38.96 41.32 14.50
CA GLY A 2 -38.55 40.05 13.91
C GLY A 2 -37.05 39.92 14.28
N ASN A 3 -36.64 38.82 14.90
CA ASN A 3 -35.26 38.57 15.33
C ASN A 3 -34.38 38.19 14.13
N ALA A 4 -33.21 38.82 13.98
CA ALA A 4 -32.18 38.39 13.03
C ALA A 4 -30.87 38.10 13.77
N ALA A 5 -30.74 36.85 14.25
CA ALA A 5 -29.47 36.29 14.68
C ALA A 5 -28.65 35.91 13.44
N GLY A 6 -27.63 36.70 13.12
CA GLY A 6 -26.67 36.40 12.07
C GLY A 6 -25.75 35.25 12.48
N SER A 7 -25.98 34.06 11.92
CA SER A 7 -25.09 32.91 12.05
C SER A 7 -23.80 33.16 11.25
N ILE A 8 -22.71 33.43 11.96
CA ILE A 8 -21.35 33.46 11.40
C ILE A 8 -20.98 32.02 11.01
N LYS A 9 -20.98 31.75 9.69
CA LYS A 9 -20.53 30.50 9.10
C LYS A 9 -19.07 30.22 9.51
N ARG A 10 -18.87 29.25 10.41
CA ARG A 10 -17.55 28.66 10.67
C ARG A 10 -17.04 28.01 9.38
N SER A 11 -15.92 28.54 8.89
CA SER A 11 -15.09 27.94 7.85
C SER A 11 -14.75 26.48 8.23
N LYS A 12 -15.18 25.53 7.40
CA LYS A 12 -14.78 24.11 7.53
C LYS A 12 -13.29 23.99 7.26
N SER A 13 -12.56 23.54 8.26
CA SER A 13 -11.15 23.17 8.16
C SER A 13 -10.96 21.97 7.21
N ILE A 14 -9.86 22.00 6.46
CA ILE A 14 -9.36 20.88 5.64
C ILE A 14 -9.07 19.71 6.59
N GLY A 15 -9.96 18.73 6.61
CA GLY A 15 -9.82 17.56 7.48
C GLY A 15 -10.96 16.53 7.43
N THR A 16 -12.00 16.76 6.64
CA THR A 16 -13.19 15.88 6.63
C THR A 16 -13.27 15.12 5.30
N TRP A 17 -12.52 14.02 5.18
CA TRP A 17 -12.77 12.95 4.21
C TRP A 17 -13.57 11.81 4.86
N VAL A 18 -14.55 12.17 5.70
CA VAL A 18 -15.63 11.25 6.07
C VAL A 18 -16.87 11.83 5.39
N SER A 19 -16.96 11.63 4.07
CA SER A 19 -18.19 11.88 3.34
C SER A 19 -19.05 10.64 3.48
N SER A 20 -20.28 10.82 3.97
CA SER A 20 -21.25 9.80 4.39
C SER A 20 -21.87 8.98 3.24
N GLU A 21 -21.14 8.71 2.15
CA GLU A 21 -21.67 8.00 0.97
C GLU A 21 -20.73 6.92 0.38
N CYS A 22 -19.53 6.72 0.93
CA CYS A 22 -18.70 5.56 0.58
C CYS A 22 -18.57 4.67 1.80
N GLU A 23 -19.27 3.55 1.78
CA GLU A 23 -19.10 2.49 2.76
C GLU A 23 -17.70 1.87 2.60
N ASN A 24 -17.07 1.50 3.72
CA ASN A 24 -15.72 0.94 3.71
C ASN A 24 -15.75 -0.47 3.10
N PRO A 25 -15.10 -0.71 1.94
CA PRO A 25 -15.19 -2.00 1.27
C PRO A 25 -14.55 -3.14 2.07
N PHE A 26 -13.58 -2.84 2.94
CA PHE A 26 -12.98 -3.86 3.82
C PHE A 26 -13.89 -4.26 4.99
N GLU A 27 -14.88 -3.44 5.32
CA GLU A 27 -15.87 -3.73 6.35
C GLU A 27 -17.02 -4.56 5.79
N ILE A 28 -17.50 -4.21 4.59
CA ILE A 28 -18.62 -4.88 3.94
C ILE A 28 -18.23 -6.26 3.41
N ALA A 29 -17.02 -6.39 2.85
CA ALA A 29 -16.65 -7.58 2.09
C ALA A 29 -16.17 -8.76 2.94
N PHE A 30 -15.89 -8.55 4.24
CA PHE A 30 -15.28 -9.57 5.09
C PHE A 30 -15.96 -9.68 6.46
N VAL A 31 -16.44 -10.88 6.79
CA VAL A 31 -16.81 -11.19 8.19
C VAL A 31 -15.56 -11.38 9.06
N LYS A 32 -15.71 -11.33 10.38
CA LYS A 32 -14.58 -11.41 11.34
C LYS A 32 -13.65 -12.61 11.12
N LYS A 33 -14.22 -13.79 10.84
CA LYS A 33 -13.45 -15.02 10.56
C LYS A 33 -12.62 -14.90 9.27
N GLU A 34 -13.14 -14.23 8.25
CA GLU A 34 -12.43 -14.01 6.98
C GLU A 34 -11.29 -12.99 7.16
N ARG A 35 -11.51 -11.97 7.98
CA ARG A 35 -10.46 -11.02 8.34
C ARG A 35 -9.31 -11.70 9.10
N ALA A 36 -9.62 -12.55 10.07
CA ALA A 36 -8.62 -13.36 10.77
C ALA A 36 -7.87 -14.29 9.80
N CYS A 37 -8.58 -14.90 8.84
CA CYS A 37 -7.98 -15.73 7.79
C CYS A 37 -6.92 -14.97 6.97
N LEU A 38 -7.17 -13.72 6.56
CA LEU A 38 -6.15 -12.88 5.87
C LEU A 38 -4.87 -12.74 6.69
N ARG A 39 -5.01 -12.42 7.99
CA ARG A 39 -3.85 -12.22 8.86
C ARG A 39 -3.07 -13.51 9.09
N GLU A 40 -3.77 -14.55 9.51
CA GLU A 40 -3.14 -15.81 9.91
C GLU A 40 -2.50 -16.53 8.73
N SER A 41 -3.11 -16.49 7.53
CA SER A 41 -2.51 -17.08 6.33
C SER A 41 -1.28 -16.31 5.85
N PHE A 42 -1.26 -14.97 5.94
CA PHE A 42 -0.06 -14.19 5.64
C PHE A 42 1.08 -14.45 6.64
N GLN A 43 0.78 -14.51 7.95
CA GLN A 43 1.76 -14.75 9.01
C GLN A 43 2.40 -16.15 8.98
N LYS A 44 1.77 -17.12 8.29
CA LYS A 44 2.32 -18.47 8.12
C LYS A 44 3.47 -18.52 7.11
N LEU A 45 3.58 -17.53 6.22
CA LEU A 45 4.69 -17.44 5.28
C LEU A 45 6.00 -17.14 6.01
N GLU A 46 7.05 -17.88 5.69
CA GLU A 46 8.35 -17.77 6.33
C GLU A 46 9.16 -16.60 5.77
N ASP A 47 9.18 -16.45 4.43
CA ASP A 47 9.75 -15.27 3.77
C ASP A 47 8.79 -14.71 2.69
N PRO A 48 7.74 -13.97 3.08
CA PRO A 48 6.80 -13.38 2.12
C PRO A 48 7.49 -12.42 1.14
N LYS A 49 8.60 -11.78 1.55
CA LYS A 49 9.35 -10.84 0.72
C LYS A 49 10.05 -11.54 -0.44
N GLU A 50 10.59 -12.75 -0.21
CA GLU A 50 11.17 -13.57 -1.28
C GLU A 50 10.11 -13.96 -2.32
N ILE A 51 8.94 -14.43 -1.88
CA ILE A 51 7.82 -14.80 -2.74
C ILE A 51 7.35 -13.60 -3.57
N ILE A 52 7.11 -12.45 -2.92
CA ILE A 52 6.75 -11.19 -3.57
C ILE A 52 7.80 -10.80 -4.60
N GLY A 53 9.09 -10.97 -4.29
CA GLY A 53 10.19 -10.70 -5.20
C GLY A 53 10.14 -11.55 -6.47
N ILE A 54 9.88 -12.86 -6.34
CA ILE A 54 9.71 -13.77 -7.48
C ILE A 54 8.56 -13.32 -8.38
N ILE A 55 7.42 -12.96 -7.78
CA ILE A 55 6.23 -12.49 -8.50
C ILE A 55 6.54 -11.20 -9.25
N PHE A 56 7.20 -10.22 -8.62
CA PHE A 56 7.60 -8.99 -9.30
C PHE A 56 8.57 -9.27 -10.45
N VAL A 57 9.54 -10.18 -10.29
CA VAL A 57 10.43 -10.56 -11.39
C VAL A 57 9.64 -11.18 -12.55
N LYS A 58 8.63 -12.03 -12.28
CA LYS A 58 7.72 -12.55 -13.32
C LYS A 58 6.97 -11.42 -14.02
N ILE A 59 6.35 -10.51 -13.27
CA ILE A 59 5.64 -9.35 -13.83
C ILE A 59 6.55 -8.57 -14.77
N LEU A 60 7.75 -8.21 -14.32
CA LEU A 60 8.65 -7.37 -15.09
C LEU A 60 9.26 -8.06 -16.30
N ASN A 61 9.28 -9.39 -16.38
CA ASN A 61 9.91 -10.07 -17.51
C ASN A 61 8.90 -10.66 -18.48
N ASP A 62 7.78 -11.15 -17.97
CA ASP A 62 6.92 -12.05 -18.73
C ASP A 62 5.51 -11.46 -18.92
N ILE A 63 5.12 -10.41 -18.18
CA ILE A 63 3.75 -9.84 -18.21
C ILE A 63 3.73 -8.37 -18.65
N ALA A 64 4.53 -7.52 -18.02
CA ALA A 64 4.58 -6.08 -18.25
C ALA A 64 6.03 -5.58 -18.31
N PRO A 65 6.80 -5.96 -19.35
CA PRO A 65 8.21 -5.62 -19.48
C PRO A 65 8.51 -4.12 -19.57
N GLU A 66 7.54 -3.30 -19.98
CA GLU A 66 7.62 -1.84 -19.94
C GLU A 66 7.85 -1.28 -18.52
N LEU A 67 7.52 -2.03 -17.47
CA LEU A 67 7.79 -1.65 -16.09
C LEU A 67 9.28 -1.80 -15.71
N LYS A 68 10.11 -2.48 -16.51
CA LYS A 68 11.56 -2.58 -16.23
C LYS A 68 12.23 -1.21 -16.14
N LYS A 69 11.82 -0.26 -16.98
CA LYS A 69 12.38 1.10 -17.02
C LYS A 69 12.12 1.91 -15.75
N PRO A 70 10.86 2.08 -15.27
CA PRO A 70 10.63 2.80 -14.01
C PRO A 70 11.32 2.13 -12.81
N PHE A 71 11.47 0.81 -12.82
CA PHE A 71 12.22 0.08 -11.79
C PHE A 71 13.75 0.06 -12.00
N GLY A 72 14.27 0.58 -13.11
CA GLY A 72 15.71 0.66 -13.37
C GLY A 72 16.40 -0.71 -13.51
N VAL A 73 15.71 -1.70 -14.08
CA VAL A 73 16.18 -3.10 -14.21
C VAL A 73 16.23 -3.59 -15.66
N GLU A 74 16.19 -2.69 -16.65
CA GLU A 74 16.15 -3.03 -18.08
C GLU A 74 17.27 -3.97 -18.53
N ARG A 75 18.47 -3.79 -17.96
CA ARG A 75 19.67 -4.57 -18.28
C ARG A 75 20.06 -5.58 -17.20
N SER A 76 19.29 -5.67 -16.12
CA SER A 76 19.62 -6.53 -14.99
C SER A 76 19.19 -7.97 -15.27
N PRO A 77 20.05 -8.98 -15.02
CA PRO A 77 19.63 -10.38 -15.02
C PRO A 77 18.49 -10.66 -14.03
N LYS A 78 17.57 -11.58 -14.35
CA LYS A 78 16.40 -11.92 -13.51
C LYS A 78 16.80 -12.16 -12.03
N ALA A 79 17.89 -12.88 -11.80
CA ALA A 79 18.39 -13.24 -10.46
C ALA A 79 18.88 -12.05 -9.61
N THR A 80 19.31 -10.94 -10.24
CA THR A 80 19.81 -9.77 -9.52
C THR A 80 18.78 -8.65 -9.41
N MET A 81 17.68 -8.71 -10.19
CA MET A 81 16.61 -7.71 -10.17
C MET A 81 16.09 -7.41 -8.75
N PRO A 82 15.80 -8.39 -7.86
CA PRO A 82 15.31 -8.10 -6.50
C PRO A 82 16.30 -7.32 -5.63
N LYS A 83 17.59 -7.33 -5.97
CA LYS A 83 18.65 -6.60 -5.25
C LYS A 83 18.83 -5.17 -5.76
N MET A 84 18.18 -4.81 -6.87
CA MET A 84 18.30 -3.48 -7.46
C MET A 84 17.55 -2.44 -6.60
N PRO A 85 18.11 -1.24 -6.33
CA PRO A 85 17.58 -0.35 -5.29
C PRO A 85 16.10 0.01 -5.43
N LYS A 86 15.64 0.32 -6.66
CA LYS A 86 14.25 0.71 -6.91
C LYS A 86 13.29 -0.47 -6.78
N LEU A 87 13.61 -1.60 -7.42
CA LEU A 87 12.76 -2.79 -7.37
C LEU A 87 12.79 -3.45 -5.99
N GLY A 88 13.97 -3.71 -5.43
CA GLY A 88 14.13 -4.26 -4.08
C GLY A 88 13.45 -3.39 -3.03
N GLY A 89 13.60 -2.07 -3.11
CA GLY A 89 12.88 -1.15 -2.25
C GLY A 89 11.36 -1.20 -2.44
N HIS A 90 10.86 -1.43 -3.67
CA HIS A 90 9.43 -1.59 -3.92
C HIS A 90 8.89 -2.91 -3.38
N ILE A 91 9.64 -4.01 -3.52
CA ILE A 91 9.31 -5.33 -2.95
C ILE A 91 9.16 -5.23 -1.43
N VAL A 92 10.12 -4.59 -0.75
CA VAL A 92 10.04 -4.38 0.71
C VAL A 92 8.80 -3.56 1.07
N ARG A 93 8.59 -2.40 0.43
CA ARG A 93 7.43 -1.55 0.71
C ARG A 93 6.10 -2.24 0.43
N PHE A 94 6.03 -3.09 -0.59
CA PHE A 94 4.82 -3.86 -0.90
C PHE A 94 4.57 -4.96 0.15
N THR A 95 5.62 -5.64 0.59
CA THR A 95 5.56 -6.61 1.70
C THR A 95 5.06 -5.94 2.97
N ASP A 96 5.64 -4.80 3.35
CA ASP A 96 5.23 -4.03 4.53
C ASP A 96 3.79 -3.53 4.42
N CYS A 97 3.34 -3.17 3.22
CA CYS A 97 1.97 -2.76 2.95
C CYS A 97 0.99 -3.92 3.19
N LEU A 98 1.29 -5.12 2.69
CA LEU A 98 0.47 -6.31 2.92
C LEU A 98 0.46 -6.71 4.40
N ASP A 99 1.60 -6.66 5.09
CA ASP A 99 1.66 -6.93 6.52
C ASP A 99 0.79 -5.94 7.32
N GLN A 100 0.91 -4.64 7.04
CA GLN A 100 0.11 -3.61 7.70
C GLN A 100 -1.39 -3.75 7.41
N LEU A 101 -1.77 -3.99 6.15
CA LEU A 101 -3.17 -4.16 5.76
C LEU A 101 -3.78 -5.40 6.43
N THR A 102 -3.11 -6.54 6.37
CA THR A 102 -3.60 -7.77 6.99
C THR A 102 -3.65 -7.65 8.52
N ASN A 103 -2.69 -6.96 9.15
CA ASN A 103 -2.72 -6.68 10.58
C ASN A 103 -3.89 -5.75 10.97
N MET A 104 -4.13 -4.68 10.22
CA MET A 104 -5.24 -3.77 10.49
C MET A 104 -6.61 -4.43 10.29
N ILE A 105 -6.74 -5.26 9.26
CA ILE A 105 -8.00 -5.94 8.93
C ILE A 105 -8.25 -7.09 9.89
N GLY A 106 -7.28 -7.98 10.07
CA GLY A 106 -7.45 -9.27 10.73
C GLY A 106 -7.05 -9.36 12.20
N TYR A 107 -6.31 -8.38 12.73
CA TYR A 107 -5.86 -8.39 14.13
C TYR A 107 -6.38 -7.19 14.93
N THR A 108 -6.06 -5.97 14.52
CA THR A 108 -6.46 -4.77 15.28
C THR A 108 -7.88 -4.29 14.98
N GLU A 109 -8.54 -4.87 13.97
CA GLU A 109 -9.85 -4.47 13.45
C GLU A 109 -9.94 -2.96 13.10
N ASN A 110 -8.81 -2.32 12.79
CA ASN A 110 -8.72 -0.94 12.31
C ASN A 110 -9.07 -0.84 10.82
N LEU A 111 -10.33 -1.12 10.48
CA LEU A 111 -10.81 -1.17 9.09
C LEU A 111 -10.74 0.20 8.40
N ILE A 112 -10.98 1.28 9.14
CA ILE A 112 -10.84 2.66 8.63
C ILE A 112 -9.38 2.93 8.26
N GLY A 113 -8.43 2.54 9.13
CA GLY A 113 -6.99 2.69 8.86
C GLY A 113 -6.54 1.88 7.64
N ALA A 114 -7.04 0.64 7.49
CA ALA A 114 -6.75 -0.17 6.31
C ALA A 114 -7.25 0.50 5.01
N TRP A 115 -8.47 1.02 5.03
CA TRP A 115 -9.04 1.73 3.90
C TRP A 115 -8.26 3.01 3.56
N GLN A 116 -7.89 3.79 4.57
CA GLN A 116 -7.06 4.97 4.41
C GLN A 116 -5.68 4.65 3.85
N LEU A 117 -5.04 3.56 4.29
CA LEU A 117 -3.74 3.12 3.79
C LEU A 117 -3.81 2.72 2.30
N ALA A 118 -4.82 1.94 1.91
CA ALA A 118 -5.02 1.57 0.51
C ALA A 118 -5.18 2.81 -0.39
N ARG A 119 -6.04 3.76 0.01
CA ARG A 119 -6.25 5.00 -0.76
C ARG A 119 -5.04 5.92 -0.73
N LYS A 120 -4.32 6.01 0.40
CA LYS A 120 -3.07 6.78 0.50
C LYS A 120 -2.02 6.25 -0.47
N THR A 121 -1.94 4.93 -0.61
CA THR A 121 -1.03 4.27 -1.55
C THR A 121 -1.34 4.66 -2.99
N GLY A 122 -2.61 4.64 -3.41
CA GLY A 122 -2.99 5.10 -4.77
C GLY A 122 -2.67 6.56 -5.03
N ARG A 123 -3.00 7.45 -4.08
CA ARG A 123 -2.61 8.88 -4.18
C ARG A 123 -1.10 9.06 -4.30
N ALA A 124 -0.29 8.32 -3.55
CA ALA A 124 1.16 8.42 -3.62
C ALA A 124 1.71 8.00 -5.00
N HIS A 125 1.09 7.00 -5.63
CA HIS A 125 1.48 6.56 -6.97
C HIS A 125 1.16 7.57 -8.08
N SER A 126 0.26 8.54 -7.85
CA SER A 126 -0.01 9.63 -8.81
C SER A 126 1.20 10.53 -9.10
N LYS A 127 2.23 10.48 -8.23
CA LYS A 127 3.49 11.20 -8.41
C LYS A 127 4.50 10.44 -9.28
N GLN A 128 4.21 9.20 -9.68
CA GLN A 128 5.08 8.42 -10.55
C GLN A 128 4.79 8.78 -12.01
N SER A 129 5.75 9.43 -12.68
CA SER A 129 5.59 9.93 -14.05
C SER A 129 5.16 8.85 -15.04
N PHE A 130 5.72 7.64 -14.91
CA PHE A 130 5.30 6.50 -15.73
C PHE A 130 3.80 6.21 -15.59
N LEU A 131 3.28 6.14 -14.37
CA LEU A 131 1.86 5.85 -14.15
C LEU A 131 1.00 7.05 -14.55
N GLU A 132 1.43 8.28 -14.26
CA GLU A 132 0.71 9.49 -14.67
C GLU A 132 0.42 9.51 -16.18
N MET A 133 1.41 9.13 -16.99
CA MET A 133 1.32 9.11 -18.45
C MET A 133 0.63 7.86 -19.01
N ASN A 134 0.80 6.70 -18.38
CA ASN A 134 0.43 5.42 -18.99
C ASN A 134 -0.76 4.71 -18.31
N GLN A 135 -1.14 5.08 -17.09
CA GLN A 135 -2.30 4.52 -16.41
C GLN A 135 -3.58 5.05 -17.06
N ASN A 136 -4.42 4.14 -17.55
CA ASN A 136 -5.72 4.46 -18.11
C ASN A 136 -6.71 3.27 -17.99
N LYS A 137 -7.91 3.41 -18.58
CA LYS A 137 -8.95 2.37 -18.52
C LYS A 137 -8.57 1.07 -19.24
N GLU A 138 -7.80 1.17 -20.33
CA GLU A 138 -7.36 0.02 -21.12
C GLU A 138 -6.18 -0.68 -20.46
N LYS A 139 -5.29 0.10 -19.83
CA LYS A 139 -4.08 -0.40 -19.17
C LYS A 139 -4.00 0.09 -17.74
N ASN A 140 -4.60 -0.71 -16.85
CA ASN A 140 -4.51 -0.52 -15.41
C ASN A 140 -3.36 -1.35 -14.83
N TYR A 141 -2.22 -0.71 -14.56
CA TYR A 141 -1.03 -1.38 -14.02
C TYR A 141 -1.25 -1.94 -12.60
N PHE A 142 -2.15 -1.33 -11.80
CA PHE A 142 -2.53 -1.89 -10.50
C PHE A 142 -3.28 -3.20 -10.67
N ALA A 143 -4.16 -3.31 -11.67
CA ALA A 143 -4.85 -4.55 -11.98
C ALA A 143 -3.90 -5.61 -12.55
N VAL A 144 -2.94 -5.22 -13.42
CA VAL A 144 -1.91 -6.15 -13.91
C VAL A 144 -1.14 -6.79 -12.75
N VAL A 145 -0.66 -5.96 -11.80
CA VAL A 145 0.03 -6.45 -10.61
C VAL A 145 -0.92 -7.29 -9.75
N GLY A 146 -2.08 -6.75 -9.37
CA GLY A 146 -3.03 -7.42 -8.48
C GLY A 146 -3.54 -8.75 -8.99
N ASN A 147 -3.85 -8.86 -10.29
CA ASN A 147 -4.27 -10.12 -10.91
C ASN A 147 -3.14 -11.15 -10.91
N THR A 148 -1.90 -10.72 -11.18
CA THR A 148 -0.75 -11.62 -11.08
C THR A 148 -0.56 -12.12 -9.65
N PHE A 149 -0.77 -11.27 -8.64
CA PHE A 149 -0.72 -11.67 -7.24
C PHE A 149 -1.85 -12.65 -6.88
N ILE A 150 -3.06 -12.49 -7.43
CA ILE A 150 -4.14 -13.46 -7.26
C ILE A 150 -3.71 -14.84 -7.77
N ASP A 151 -3.10 -14.91 -8.95
CA ASP A 151 -2.74 -16.17 -9.58
C ASP A 151 -1.47 -16.81 -8.97
N GLU A 152 -0.49 -16.00 -8.55
CA GLU A 152 0.82 -16.50 -8.11
C GLU A 152 1.03 -16.52 -6.60
N PHE A 153 0.39 -15.61 -5.84
CA PHE A 153 0.63 -15.48 -4.40
C PHE A 153 -0.30 -16.38 -3.58
N ILE A 154 -1.57 -16.51 -4.00
CA ILE A 154 -2.58 -17.32 -3.31
C ILE A 154 -2.16 -18.79 -3.15
N PRO A 155 -1.56 -19.46 -4.15
CA PRO A 155 -1.08 -20.84 -3.99
C PRO A 155 -0.05 -21.03 -2.86
N TYR A 156 0.73 -20.00 -2.51
CA TYR A 156 1.62 -20.07 -1.35
C TYR A 156 0.84 -19.97 -0.04
N LEU A 157 -0.17 -19.07 0.00
CA LEU A 157 -0.99 -18.81 1.18
C LEU A 157 -1.88 -20.00 1.55
N ASN A 158 -2.35 -20.76 0.56
CA ASN A 158 -3.22 -21.92 0.76
C ASN A 158 -2.44 -23.26 0.90
N GLY A 159 -1.12 -23.24 0.69
CA GLY A 159 -0.24 -24.40 0.82
C GLY A 159 -0.16 -25.32 -0.40
N GLU A 160 -0.74 -24.93 -1.54
CA GLU A 160 -0.63 -25.64 -2.82
C GLU A 160 0.79 -25.51 -3.43
N LYS A 161 1.48 -24.40 -3.15
CA LYS A 161 2.85 -24.11 -3.62
C LYS A 161 3.79 -23.96 -2.44
N GLU A 162 4.96 -24.60 -2.51
CA GLU A 162 5.98 -24.56 -1.46
C GLU A 162 6.85 -23.31 -1.56
N GLU A 163 7.28 -22.77 -0.42
CA GLU A 163 8.20 -21.64 -0.38
C GLU A 163 9.59 -22.04 -0.91
N PRO A 164 10.31 -21.17 -1.64
CA PRO A 164 11.59 -21.50 -2.25
C PRO A 164 12.67 -21.96 -1.27
N SER A 165 12.59 -21.51 -0.02
CA SER A 165 13.57 -21.75 1.04
C SER A 165 13.17 -22.87 2.02
N GLN A 166 12.00 -23.52 1.84
CA GLN A 166 11.56 -24.56 2.77
C GLN A 166 12.38 -25.86 2.61
N ASP A 167 13.18 -26.16 3.63
CA ASP A 167 13.75 -27.50 3.82
C ASP A 167 12.61 -28.51 3.99
N LYS A 168 12.67 -29.63 3.24
CA LYS A 168 11.61 -30.65 3.08
C LYS A 168 11.13 -31.36 4.37
N LYS A 169 11.59 -30.95 5.56
CA LYS A 169 11.36 -31.63 6.85
C LYS A 169 10.33 -30.95 7.76
N ARG A 170 9.63 -29.90 7.32
CA ARG A 170 8.66 -29.22 8.21
C ARG A 170 7.30 -29.92 8.20
N VAL A 171 6.84 -30.32 9.40
CA VAL A 171 5.50 -30.85 9.63
C VAL A 171 4.49 -29.73 9.35
N ARG A 172 3.68 -29.89 8.29
CA ARG A 172 2.59 -28.97 7.98
C ARG A 172 1.51 -29.12 9.05
N PHE A 173 1.41 -28.15 9.96
CA PHE A 173 0.28 -28.08 10.88
C PHE A 173 -1.01 -27.92 10.06
N ALA A 174 -2.06 -28.66 10.43
CA ALA A 174 -3.36 -28.58 9.76
C ALA A 174 -3.84 -27.11 9.75
N SER A 175 -4.14 -26.58 8.56
CA SER A 175 -4.70 -25.23 8.44
C SER A 175 -6.09 -25.21 9.06
N THR A 176 -6.34 -24.22 9.92
CA THR A 176 -7.66 -23.91 10.49
C THR A 176 -8.67 -23.44 9.43
N TYR A 177 -8.20 -23.07 8.23
CA TYR A 177 -9.01 -22.63 7.09
C TYR A 177 -8.85 -23.59 5.92
N SER A 178 -9.94 -23.84 5.20
CA SER A 178 -9.91 -24.59 3.95
C SER A 178 -9.18 -23.82 2.85
N VAL A 179 -8.62 -24.55 1.89
CA VAL A 179 -7.99 -23.98 0.68
C VAL A 179 -8.94 -23.01 -0.02
N THR A 180 -10.20 -23.40 -0.20
CA THR A 180 -11.25 -22.56 -0.81
C THR A 180 -11.46 -21.25 -0.05
N MET A 181 -11.53 -21.31 1.29
CA MET A 181 -11.73 -20.10 2.10
C MET A 181 -10.54 -19.14 1.96
N ILE A 182 -9.30 -19.63 1.98
CA ILE A 182 -8.11 -18.80 1.79
C ILE A 182 -8.15 -18.17 0.40
N THR A 183 -8.39 -18.97 -0.65
CA THR A 183 -8.45 -18.50 -2.03
C THR A 183 -9.48 -17.40 -2.25
N ASP A 184 -10.72 -17.60 -1.77
CA ASP A 184 -11.82 -16.65 -1.99
C ASP A 184 -11.62 -15.34 -1.23
N VAL A 185 -11.11 -15.43 0.01
CA VAL A 185 -10.84 -14.27 0.85
C VAL A 185 -9.71 -13.42 0.26
N TRP A 186 -8.61 -14.04 -0.16
CA TRP A 186 -7.49 -13.32 -0.78
C TRP A 186 -7.83 -12.73 -2.14
N ARG A 187 -8.62 -13.43 -2.96
CA ARG A 187 -9.12 -12.90 -4.24
C ARG A 187 -9.94 -11.62 -4.03
N ARG A 188 -10.88 -11.63 -3.07
CA ARG A 188 -11.65 -10.43 -2.69
C ARG A 188 -10.74 -9.32 -2.19
N PHE A 189 -9.76 -9.65 -1.34
CA PHE A 189 -8.83 -8.67 -0.79
C PHE A 189 -8.05 -7.94 -1.88
N PHE A 190 -7.43 -8.67 -2.81
CA PHE A 190 -6.69 -8.04 -3.91
C PHE A 190 -7.62 -7.26 -4.85
N THR A 191 -8.82 -7.77 -5.14
CA THR A 191 -9.81 -7.05 -5.95
C THR A 191 -10.15 -5.68 -5.34
N ILE A 192 -10.44 -5.66 -4.03
CA ILE A 192 -10.74 -4.42 -3.30
C ILE A 192 -9.52 -3.50 -3.27
N LEU A 193 -8.33 -4.04 -2.99
CA LEU A 193 -7.09 -3.27 -2.94
C LEU A 193 -6.81 -2.58 -4.28
N VAL A 194 -6.91 -3.31 -5.39
CA VAL A 194 -6.76 -2.78 -6.75
C VAL A 194 -7.77 -1.67 -7.02
N ALA A 195 -9.05 -1.89 -6.68
CA ALA A 195 -10.11 -0.90 -6.89
C ALA A 195 -9.81 0.38 -6.11
N GLN A 196 -9.46 0.28 -4.82
CA GLN A 196 -9.20 1.44 -3.96
C GLN A 196 -7.94 2.22 -4.36
N ILE A 197 -6.87 1.52 -4.76
CA ILE A 197 -5.66 2.16 -5.27
C ILE A 197 -5.95 2.87 -6.60
N THR A 198 -6.67 2.21 -7.52
CA THR A 198 -7.01 2.77 -8.84
C THR A 198 -7.87 4.02 -8.69
N GLU A 199 -8.94 3.95 -7.90
CA GLU A 199 -9.88 5.06 -7.72
C GLU A 199 -9.20 6.28 -7.10
N SER A 200 -8.43 6.06 -6.03
CA SER A 200 -7.71 7.15 -5.34
C SER A 200 -6.56 7.74 -6.15
N PHE A 201 -5.88 6.92 -6.97
CA PHE A 201 -4.91 7.41 -7.96
C PHE A 201 -5.58 8.34 -8.97
N GLU A 202 -6.71 7.93 -9.56
CA GLU A 202 -7.43 8.70 -10.58
C GLU A 202 -7.98 10.02 -10.03
N GLN A 203 -8.48 10.02 -8.79
CA GLN A 203 -8.92 11.23 -8.11
C GLN A 203 -7.79 12.23 -7.92
N GLU A 204 -6.62 11.78 -7.45
CA GLU A 204 -5.48 12.67 -7.23
C GLU A 204 -4.88 13.17 -8.54
N ARG A 205 -4.76 12.30 -9.55
CA ARG A 205 -4.28 12.68 -10.89
C ARG A 205 -5.14 13.79 -11.51
N LYS A 206 -6.47 13.63 -11.48
CA LYS A 206 -7.40 14.66 -11.98
C LYS A 206 -7.26 15.98 -11.22
N LYS A 207 -7.04 15.92 -9.91
CA LYS A 207 -6.85 17.11 -9.07
C LYS A 207 -5.54 17.83 -9.41
N HIS A 208 -4.43 17.12 -9.60
CA HIS A 208 -3.18 17.70 -10.06
C HIS A 208 -3.31 18.37 -11.43
N ASN A 209 -3.96 17.70 -12.40
CA ASN A 209 -4.17 18.27 -13.73
C ASN A 209 -4.98 19.58 -13.67
N LYS A 210 -6.04 19.63 -12.86
CA LYS A 210 -6.82 20.87 -12.66
C LYS A 210 -5.99 22.01 -12.10
N ILE A 211 -5.12 21.74 -11.11
CA ILE A 211 -4.23 22.75 -10.52
C ILE A 211 -3.24 23.28 -11.57
N ILE A 212 -2.66 22.40 -12.40
CA ILE A 212 -1.74 22.80 -13.47
C ILE A 212 -2.46 23.67 -14.50
N SER A 213 -3.64 23.26 -14.97
CA SER A 213 -4.43 24.05 -15.91
C SER A 213 -4.81 25.43 -15.35
N GLN A 214 -5.14 25.52 -14.06
CA GLN A 214 -5.45 26.80 -13.42
C GLN A 214 -4.20 27.70 -13.30
N LYS A 215 -3.02 27.12 -12.99
CA LYS A 215 -1.74 27.85 -12.95
C LYS A 215 -1.36 28.45 -14.30
N THR A 216 -1.68 27.76 -15.40
CA THR A 216 -1.45 28.26 -16.76
C THR A 216 -2.39 29.41 -17.13
N LEU A 217 -3.59 29.47 -16.55
CA LEU A 217 -4.62 30.47 -16.85
C LEU A 217 -4.50 31.75 -16.00
N THR A 218 -3.94 31.69 -14.78
CA THR A 218 -3.77 32.88 -13.91
C THR A 218 -2.41 32.91 -13.18
N PRO A 219 -1.28 33.17 -13.88
CA PRO A 219 0.06 33.10 -13.29
C PRO A 219 0.32 34.13 -12.17
N HIS A 220 -0.32 35.31 -12.25
CA HIS A 220 -0.01 36.46 -11.38
C HIS A 220 -0.66 36.41 -9.98
N GLN A 221 -1.59 35.48 -9.70
CA GLN A 221 -2.33 35.44 -8.43
C GLN A 221 -1.72 34.50 -7.35
N LEU A 222 -0.59 33.85 -7.61
CA LEU A 222 -0.18 32.63 -6.87
C LEU A 222 1.17 32.71 -6.12
N SER A 223 1.82 33.86 -6.02
CA SER A 223 3.10 33.98 -5.28
C SER A 223 2.94 33.64 -3.79
N GLU A 224 1.79 33.93 -3.18
CA GLU A 224 1.53 33.70 -1.75
C GLU A 224 1.15 32.25 -1.42
N GLN A 225 0.41 31.54 -2.31
CA GLN A 225 0.03 30.14 -2.08
C GLN A 225 1.20 29.15 -2.28
N ASN A 226 2.13 29.44 -3.19
CA ASN A 226 3.27 28.55 -3.46
C ASN A 226 4.25 28.49 -2.28
N ALA A 227 4.42 29.58 -1.52
CA ALA A 227 5.26 29.61 -0.31
C ALA A 227 4.71 28.67 0.79
N GLN A 228 3.40 28.49 0.85
CA GLN A 228 2.74 27.65 1.87
C GLN A 228 2.70 26.16 1.47
N MET A 229 2.64 25.83 0.18
CA MET A 229 2.77 24.45 -0.34
C MET A 229 4.19 23.90 -0.19
N ASN A 230 5.23 24.71 -0.43
CA ASN A 230 6.62 24.27 -0.29
C ASN A 230 7.01 23.95 1.16
N LYS A 231 6.48 24.68 2.15
CA LYS A 231 6.70 24.35 3.56
C LYS A 231 6.03 23.02 3.97
N ARG A 232 4.82 22.71 3.46
CA ARG A 232 4.14 21.43 3.75
C ARG A 232 4.85 20.21 3.13
N ASN A 233 5.35 20.34 1.90
CA ASN A 233 6.06 19.25 1.23
C ASN A 233 7.40 18.88 1.89
N TRP A 234 8.08 19.84 2.52
CA TRP A 234 9.30 19.57 3.29
C TRP A 234 9.00 18.81 4.60
N PHE A 235 7.94 19.20 5.33
CA PHE A 235 7.51 18.47 6.52
C PHE A 235 7.03 17.04 6.21
N ASP A 236 6.31 16.82 5.11
CA ASP A 236 5.90 15.47 4.70
C ASP A 236 7.09 14.59 4.26
N PHE A 237 8.13 15.19 3.68
CA PHE A 237 9.39 14.50 3.33
C PHE A 237 10.21 14.14 4.57
N VAL A 238 10.21 14.99 5.60
CA VAL A 238 10.88 14.74 6.89
C VAL A 238 10.12 13.69 7.70
N ILE A 239 8.78 13.73 7.75
CA ILE A 239 7.95 12.70 8.41
C ILE A 239 8.17 11.33 7.76
N TYR A 240 8.33 11.27 6.42
CA TYR A 240 8.62 10.01 5.71
C TYR A 240 9.98 9.39 6.06
N ASN A 241 10.96 10.18 6.51
CA ASN A 241 12.28 9.69 6.91
C ASN A 241 12.45 9.53 8.43
N VAL A 242 11.66 10.24 9.25
CA VAL A 242 11.76 10.19 10.73
C VAL A 242 10.82 9.16 11.35
N VAL A 243 9.65 8.89 10.75
CA VAL A 243 8.66 7.95 11.36
C VAL A 243 8.96 6.48 11.05
N VAL A 244 9.92 6.18 10.16
CA VAL A 244 10.36 4.80 9.85
C VAL A 244 11.69 4.43 10.54
N TYR A 245 12.33 5.37 11.25
CA TYR A 245 13.49 5.08 12.10
C TYR A 245 13.19 5.38 13.57
N LYS A 246 12.65 4.37 14.28
CA LYS A 246 12.96 4.19 15.69
C LYS A 246 13.65 2.83 15.87
N PRO A 247 14.93 2.80 16.26
CA PRO A 247 15.57 1.56 16.65
C PRO A 247 14.95 1.06 17.96
N TYR A 248 14.68 -0.24 18.01
CA TYR A 248 14.50 -0.97 19.26
C TYR A 248 15.79 -0.83 20.09
N ALA A 249 15.83 0.15 20.99
CA ALA A 249 16.77 0.14 22.10
C ALA A 249 16.18 -0.76 23.19
N ARG A 250 16.61 -2.03 23.23
CA ARG A 250 16.42 -2.88 24.41
C ARG A 250 17.38 -2.40 25.49
N SER A 251 16.82 -1.71 26.49
CA SER A 251 17.41 -1.58 27.82
C SER A 251 17.30 -2.93 28.53
N SER A 252 18.43 -3.52 28.90
CA SER A 252 18.53 -4.50 29.98
C SER A 252 19.41 -3.92 31.08
N LYS A 253 18.80 -3.79 32.26
CA LYS A 253 19.31 -3.25 33.51
C LYS A 253 20.64 -3.86 33.97
N GLN A 254 21.50 -2.97 34.46
CA GLN A 254 22.26 -3.04 35.71
C GLN A 254 22.65 -4.42 36.28
N ARG A 255 23.96 -4.65 36.39
CA ARG A 255 24.55 -5.14 37.64
C ARG A 255 25.70 -4.21 38.06
N TYR A 256 25.55 -3.67 39.27
CA TYR A 256 26.61 -3.12 40.09
C TYR A 256 27.65 -4.20 40.40
N PHE A 257 28.93 -3.86 40.48
CA PHE A 257 29.83 -4.30 41.54
C PHE A 257 31.00 -3.32 41.69
N TYR A 258 31.45 -3.20 42.94
CA TYR A 258 32.28 -2.19 43.60
C TYR A 258 33.76 -2.17 43.19
N CYS A 259 34.42 -1.06 43.55
CA CYS A 259 35.88 -0.85 43.59
C CYS A 259 36.68 -2.02 44.20
N GLN A 260 37.88 -2.25 43.66
CA GLN A 260 39.15 -1.96 44.35
C GLN A 260 40.16 -1.46 43.33
#